data_AF-A0A9D7I4X7-F1
#
_entry.id   AF-A0A9D7I4X7-F1
#
_cell.length_a   1.000
_cell.length_b   1.000
_cell.length_c   1.000
_cell.angle_alpha   90.00
_cell.angle_beta   90.00
_cell.angle_gamma   90.00
#
_symmetry.space_group_name_H-M   'P 1'
#
loop_
_entity.id
_entity.type
_entity.pdbx_description
1 polymer ?
#
loop_
_entity_poly.entity_id
_entity_poly.type
_entity_poly.pdbx_seq_one_letter_code
_entity_poly.pdbx_strand_id
1 'polypeptide(L)'
;MRHTTFLVFILFSISASAQDCTKEMLAQKPGTWKAGQQGSINNVSAADLSKEKLILGNIHKLVSSNYSPKGCQILYSKSYSKYPSPGQIWIADPYFYSMYILRYLCDPSSGDKSKYYTDYSTPTTVNIAANIISSLNSLYASNMPDDEPRGYLKLDQRPQKKDGVWLMGEVIVAGQAGTPSEIKEYRWLITYNDTLPFSYLNRREYLLTQKKRLEKTMIESPGDKVYLEKYMKTINDYLKKAESYLNQTAVCMWNDEERFEGFVDEGTKGSFIAVKPNMDYYHKKLPKSSAQFFTVVYKISYGDRVFDENIANIKKAVDFTALRNMLGK
;
A
#
# COMPACT_ATOMS: atom_id res chain seq x y z
N MET A 1 32.90 71.91 26.97
CA MET A 1 31.77 71.70 27.91
C MET A 1 30.70 70.84 27.27
N ARG A 2 30.48 69.65 27.86
CA ARG A 2 29.20 69.01 28.19
C ARG A 2 28.24 68.67 27.02
N HIS A 3 28.24 67.42 26.55
CA HIS A 3 27.51 66.26 27.10
C HIS A 3 25.99 66.26 26.84
N THR A 4 25.59 65.29 26.01
CA THR A 4 24.45 64.38 26.24
C THR A 4 23.05 64.86 25.83
N THR A 5 22.52 64.32 24.73
CA THR A 5 21.16 63.73 24.74
C THR A 5 21.04 62.62 23.70
N PHE A 6 21.49 61.43 24.11
CA PHE A 6 21.09 60.15 23.55
C PHE A 6 19.77 59.75 24.26
N LEU A 7 18.95 58.91 23.62
CA LEU A 7 17.99 58.00 24.27
C LEU A 7 16.56 58.51 24.57
N VAL A 8 15.62 58.35 23.62
CA VAL A 8 14.24 57.88 23.89
C VAL A 8 13.73 57.10 22.65
N PHE A 9 14.10 55.82 22.53
CA PHE A 9 13.53 54.92 21.51
C PHE A 9 13.13 53.55 22.08
N ILE A 10 12.88 53.48 23.38
CA ILE A 10 12.57 52.21 24.05
C ILE A 10 11.41 52.49 24.99
N LEU A 11 10.23 51.99 24.61
CA LEU A 11 9.14 51.48 25.46
C LEU A 11 7.83 51.31 24.66
N PHE A 12 7.90 50.68 23.49
CA PHE A 12 6.80 49.82 23.04
C PHE A 12 7.22 48.38 23.35
N SER A 13 7.31 48.07 24.65
CA SER A 13 7.23 46.70 25.13
C SER A 13 5.80 46.25 24.88
N ILE A 14 5.51 45.91 23.62
CA ILE A 14 4.27 45.25 23.22
C ILE A 14 4.21 44.01 24.10
N SER A 15 3.24 43.98 25.02
CA SER A 15 2.88 42.76 25.73
C SER A 15 2.47 41.76 24.65
N ALA A 16 3.42 40.93 24.21
CA ALA A 16 3.15 39.78 23.38
C ALA A 16 2.38 38.81 24.26
N SER A 17 1.06 39.01 24.36
CA SER A 17 0.16 37.99 24.87
C SER A 17 0.44 36.74 24.03
N ALA A 18 0.92 35.69 24.69
CA ALA A 18 1.06 34.39 24.05
C ALA A 18 -0.30 34.07 23.42
N GLN A 19 -0.33 33.97 22.10
CA GLN A 19 -1.56 33.67 21.39
C GLN A 19 -2.04 32.29 21.81
N ASP A 20 -3.29 32.18 22.23
CA ASP A 20 -3.92 30.90 22.56
C ASP A 20 -3.78 29.96 21.36
N CYS A 21 -3.39 28.71 21.64
CA CYS A 21 -3.26 27.71 20.60
C CYS A 21 -4.62 27.44 19.96
N THR A 22 -4.67 27.57 18.63
CA THR A 22 -5.85 27.21 17.82
C THR A 22 -5.47 26.20 16.75
N LYS A 23 -6.45 25.40 16.30
CA LYS A 23 -6.25 24.43 15.21
C LYS A 23 -5.82 25.13 13.93
N GLU A 24 -6.38 26.32 13.68
CA GLU A 24 -6.12 27.12 12.49
C GLU A 24 -4.67 27.60 12.46
N MET A 25 -4.15 28.08 13.60
CA MET A 25 -2.76 28.47 13.75
C MET A 25 -1.82 27.28 13.60
N LEU A 26 -2.11 26.15 14.26
CA LEU A 26 -1.28 24.95 14.15
C LEU A 26 -1.25 24.42 12.72
N ALA A 27 -2.36 24.43 12.00
CA ALA A 27 -2.41 24.05 10.59
C ALA A 27 -1.58 24.96 9.68
N GLN A 28 -1.22 26.19 10.10
CA GLN A 28 -0.31 27.06 9.36
C GLN A 28 1.15 26.91 9.75
N LYS A 29 1.42 26.29 10.89
CA LYS A 29 2.78 26.13 11.42
C LYS A 29 3.66 25.33 10.45
N PRO A 30 4.93 25.71 10.21
CA PRO A 30 5.85 24.87 9.48
C PRO A 30 5.97 23.49 10.13
N GLY A 31 5.87 22.45 9.31
CA GLY A 31 6.01 21.08 9.74
C GLY A 31 7.45 20.58 9.64
N THR A 32 7.67 19.34 10.08
CA THR A 32 9.01 18.73 10.13
C THR A 32 9.01 17.31 9.58
N TRP A 33 10.16 16.87 9.09
CA TRP A 33 10.44 15.47 8.83
C TRP A 33 11.14 14.87 10.05
N LYS A 34 10.70 13.69 10.49
CA LYS A 34 11.35 12.97 11.59
C LYS A 34 11.51 11.51 11.24
N ALA A 35 12.71 10.98 11.42
CA ALA A 35 12.92 9.54 11.35
C ALA A 35 12.16 8.86 12.49
N GLY A 36 11.28 7.93 12.14
CA GLY A 36 10.61 7.05 13.09
C GLY A 36 11.43 5.81 13.40
N GLN A 37 10.81 4.90 14.15
CA GLN A 37 11.37 3.58 14.38
C GLN A 37 11.60 2.90 13.03
N GLN A 38 12.84 2.49 12.77
CA GLN A 38 13.15 1.73 11.57
C GLN A 38 12.58 0.32 11.76
N GLY A 39 11.95 -0.21 10.71
CA GLY A 39 11.38 -1.54 10.73
C GLY A 39 12.48 -2.61 10.82
N SER A 40 12.05 -3.82 11.13
CA SER A 40 12.96 -4.95 11.29
C SER A 40 13.75 -5.25 10.01
N ILE A 41 14.95 -5.79 10.21
CA ILE A 41 15.80 -6.35 9.16
C ILE A 41 15.78 -7.87 9.35
N ASN A 42 15.10 -8.60 8.47
CA ASN A 42 14.93 -10.04 8.59
C ASN A 42 15.21 -10.74 7.26
N ASN A 43 16.10 -11.73 7.30
CA ASN A 43 16.45 -12.59 6.16
C ASN A 43 16.94 -11.83 4.90
N VAL A 44 17.58 -10.68 5.03
CA VAL A 44 18.16 -9.91 3.92
C VAL A 44 19.69 -9.99 3.99
N SER A 45 20.36 -10.19 2.85
CA SER A 45 21.83 -10.22 2.81
C SER A 45 22.40 -8.82 3.06
N ALA A 46 23.60 -8.71 3.63
CA ALA A 46 24.23 -7.40 3.87
C ALA A 46 24.43 -6.61 2.56
N ALA A 47 24.76 -7.31 1.46
CA ALA A 47 24.96 -6.71 0.14
C ALA A 47 23.65 -6.16 -0.45
N ASP A 48 22.55 -6.91 -0.33
CA ASP A 48 21.23 -6.46 -0.78
C ASP A 48 20.72 -5.30 0.10
N LEU A 49 20.83 -5.44 1.41
CA LEU A 49 20.40 -4.41 2.37
C LEU A 49 21.03 -3.04 2.10
N SER A 50 22.30 -3.00 1.74
CA SER A 50 22.99 -1.73 1.40
C SER A 50 22.35 -1.05 0.19
N LYS A 51 22.00 -1.83 -0.85
CA LYS A 51 21.35 -1.34 -2.07
C LYS A 51 19.90 -0.93 -1.83
N GLU A 52 19.16 -1.71 -1.05
CA GLU A 52 17.78 -1.37 -0.65
C GLU A 52 17.73 -0.07 0.16
N LYS A 53 18.67 0.11 1.10
CA LYS A 53 18.81 1.36 1.87
C LYS A 53 19.06 2.58 0.97
N LEU A 54 19.84 2.40 -0.09
CA LEU A 54 20.09 3.46 -1.07
C LEU A 54 18.81 3.81 -1.84
N ILE A 55 18.05 2.81 -2.29
CA ILE A 55 16.78 3.03 -3.00
C ILE A 55 15.79 3.76 -2.10
N LEU A 56 15.56 3.29 -0.87
CA LEU A 56 14.66 3.98 0.07
C LEU A 56 15.19 5.35 0.51
N GLY A 57 16.52 5.56 0.52
CA GLY A 57 17.14 6.86 0.70
C GLY A 57 16.81 7.83 -0.44
N ASN A 58 16.88 7.37 -1.68
CA ASN A 58 16.54 8.15 -2.86
C ASN A 58 15.04 8.48 -2.91
N ILE A 59 14.16 7.54 -2.54
CA ILE A 59 12.72 7.80 -2.43
C ILE A 59 12.45 8.87 -1.36
N HIS A 60 13.07 8.75 -0.18
CA HIS A 60 12.93 9.77 0.86
C HIS A 60 13.35 11.15 0.34
N LYS A 61 14.55 11.25 -0.27
CA LYS A 61 15.07 12.50 -0.82
C LYS A 61 14.17 13.07 -1.92
N LEU A 62 13.66 12.22 -2.81
CA LEU A 62 12.74 12.59 -3.88
C LEU A 62 11.50 13.31 -3.33
N VAL A 63 10.88 12.75 -2.29
CA VAL A 63 9.69 13.34 -1.68
C VAL A 63 10.05 14.56 -0.83
N SER A 64 11.01 14.45 0.08
CA SER A 64 11.33 15.50 1.05
C SER A 64 11.97 16.75 0.43
N SER A 65 12.61 16.64 -0.74
CA SER A 65 13.15 17.80 -1.46
C SER A 65 12.07 18.58 -2.21
N ASN A 66 10.95 17.94 -2.55
CA ASN A 66 9.87 18.54 -3.34
C ASN A 66 8.61 18.86 -2.51
N TYR A 67 8.65 18.61 -1.20
CA TYR A 67 7.53 18.85 -0.30
C TYR A 67 8.01 19.22 1.11
N SER A 68 7.49 20.36 1.59
CA SER A 68 7.68 20.83 2.96
C SER A 68 6.38 20.63 3.75
N PRO A 69 6.40 19.85 4.85
CA PRO A 69 5.22 19.60 5.67
C PRO A 69 4.66 20.87 6.30
N LYS A 70 3.36 20.89 6.54
CA LYS A 70 2.67 22.02 7.18
C LYS A 70 1.66 21.53 8.20
N GLY A 71 1.69 22.10 9.39
CA GLY A 71 0.83 21.74 10.54
C GLY A 71 1.00 20.32 11.06
N CYS A 72 2.08 19.65 10.69
CA CYS A 72 2.33 18.27 11.05
C CYS A 72 3.82 17.94 11.11
N GLN A 73 4.14 16.84 11.79
CA GLN A 73 5.37 16.11 11.64
C GLN A 73 5.12 14.90 10.73
N ILE A 74 5.92 14.75 9.67
CA ILE A 74 5.97 13.52 8.90
C ILE A 74 6.97 12.59 9.56
N LEU A 75 6.44 11.59 10.27
CA LEU A 75 7.24 10.49 10.76
C LEU A 75 7.47 9.51 9.61
N TYR A 76 8.72 9.19 9.27
CA TYR A 76 9.02 8.24 8.21
C TYR A 76 9.80 7.03 8.71
N SER A 77 9.51 5.86 8.17
CA SER A 77 10.22 4.62 8.48
C SER A 77 10.63 3.87 7.22
N LYS A 78 11.65 3.04 7.37
CA LYS A 78 12.13 2.12 6.34
C LYS A 78 12.16 0.71 6.92
N SER A 79 11.84 -0.30 6.13
CA SER A 79 11.93 -1.71 6.56
C SER A 79 12.41 -2.60 5.44
N TYR A 80 13.11 -3.67 5.83
CA TYR A 80 13.84 -4.59 4.96
C TYR A 80 13.62 -6.01 5.48
N SER A 81 12.48 -6.62 5.19
CA SER A 81 12.14 -7.91 5.79
C SER A 81 11.51 -8.82 4.75
N LYS A 82 12.02 -10.05 4.66
CA LYS A 82 11.33 -11.15 4.00
C LYS A 82 11.08 -12.31 4.96
N TYR A 83 9.90 -12.89 4.86
CA TYR A 83 9.49 -14.04 5.67
C TYR A 83 9.31 -15.23 4.73
N PRO A 84 10.34 -16.08 4.56
CA PRO A 84 10.25 -17.21 3.65
C PRO A 84 9.36 -18.31 4.22
N SER A 85 8.36 -18.73 3.44
CA SER A 85 7.67 -20.00 3.66
C SER A 85 8.40 -21.15 2.95
N PRO A 86 8.26 -22.42 3.41
CA PRO A 86 8.80 -23.57 2.69
C PRO A 86 8.33 -23.61 1.22
N GLY A 87 9.23 -23.93 0.29
CA GLY A 87 8.92 -23.97 -1.16
C GLY A 87 8.88 -22.59 -1.87
N GLN A 88 8.96 -21.49 -1.13
CA GLN A 88 8.97 -20.14 -1.71
C GLN A 88 10.36 -19.76 -2.25
N ILE A 89 10.42 -19.45 -3.54
CA ILE A 89 11.58 -18.97 -4.29
C ILE A 89 11.43 -17.46 -4.50
N TRP A 90 12.18 -16.70 -3.69
CA TRP A 90 12.27 -15.24 -3.80
C TRP A 90 13.12 -14.81 -5.00
N ILE A 91 12.54 -14.01 -5.89
CA ILE A 91 13.25 -13.39 -7.01
C ILE A 91 13.82 -12.04 -6.61
N ALA A 92 13.06 -11.25 -5.85
CA ALA A 92 13.50 -9.98 -5.31
C ALA A 92 12.96 -9.75 -3.90
N ASP A 93 13.73 -9.05 -3.08
CA ASP A 93 13.42 -8.80 -1.68
C ASP A 93 12.41 -7.64 -1.57
N PRO A 94 11.37 -7.74 -0.72
CA PRO A 94 10.42 -6.67 -0.48
C PRO A 94 10.96 -5.70 0.57
N TYR A 95 10.79 -4.41 0.32
CA TYR A 95 11.19 -3.35 1.23
C TYR A 95 10.30 -2.12 1.04
N PHE A 96 10.11 -1.34 2.10
CA PHE A 96 9.10 -0.29 2.12
C PHE A 96 9.56 0.97 2.83
N TYR A 97 9.12 2.09 2.28
CA TYR A 97 9.20 3.42 2.85
C TYR A 97 7.80 3.89 3.22
N SER A 98 7.60 4.18 4.51
CA SER A 98 6.30 4.58 5.06
C SER A 98 6.39 6.00 5.61
N MET A 99 5.33 6.78 5.38
CA MET A 99 5.15 8.13 5.91
C MET A 99 3.85 8.18 6.71
N TYR A 100 3.94 8.70 7.93
CA TYR A 100 2.82 8.91 8.84
C TYR A 100 2.66 10.41 9.06
N ILE A 101 1.50 10.95 8.70
CA ILE A 101 1.19 12.38 8.82
C ILE A 101 0.65 12.63 10.23
N LEU A 102 1.50 13.11 11.15
CA LEU A 102 1.15 13.37 12.55
C LEU A 102 0.90 14.86 12.75
N ARG A 103 -0.38 15.28 12.81
CA ARG A 103 -0.75 16.69 12.99
C ARG A 103 -0.29 17.25 14.34
N TYR A 104 -0.14 18.57 14.41
CA TYR A 104 0.03 19.25 15.69
C TYR A 104 -1.33 19.46 16.35
N LEU A 105 -1.39 19.26 17.67
CA LEU A 105 -2.60 19.40 18.49
C LEU A 105 -2.30 20.33 19.67
N CYS A 106 -3.22 21.23 19.99
CA CYS A 106 -3.10 22.05 21.20
C CYS A 106 -3.10 21.16 22.43
N ASP A 107 -2.29 21.50 23.44
CA ASP A 107 -2.20 20.73 24.67
C ASP A 107 -3.28 21.22 25.67
N PRO A 108 -4.41 20.52 25.83
CA PRO A 108 -5.46 20.95 26.76
C PRO A 108 -5.05 20.77 28.22
N SER A 109 -3.98 20.00 28.49
CA SER A 109 -3.52 19.70 29.84
C SER A 109 -2.52 20.73 30.38
N SER A 110 -2.01 21.63 29.52
CA SER A 110 -1.08 22.66 29.93
C SER A 110 -1.77 23.92 30.45
N GLY A 111 -1.26 24.47 31.55
CA GLY A 111 -1.62 25.83 31.99
C GLY A 111 -1.12 26.93 31.05
N ASP A 112 -0.16 26.62 30.18
CA ASP A 112 0.29 27.50 29.10
C ASP A 112 -0.49 27.18 27.82
N LYS A 113 -1.49 28.03 27.53
CA LYS A 113 -2.41 27.88 26.39
C LYS A 113 -1.75 27.95 25.02
N SER A 114 -0.49 28.37 24.93
CA SER A 114 0.27 28.38 23.67
C SER A 114 0.88 27.01 23.32
N LYS A 115 0.88 26.06 24.27
CA LYS A 115 1.51 24.76 24.06
C LYS A 115 0.71 23.85 23.13
N TYR A 116 1.47 23.05 22.40
CA TYR A 116 0.98 22.03 21.50
C TYR A 116 1.91 20.82 21.55
N TYR A 117 1.41 19.68 21.09
CA TYR A 117 2.17 18.45 20.92
C TYR A 117 1.94 17.87 19.52
N THR A 118 2.72 16.85 19.18
CA THR A 118 2.54 16.10 17.92
C THR A 118 1.66 14.90 18.20
N ASP A 119 0.66 14.67 17.36
CA ASP A 119 -0.20 13.48 17.45
C ASP A 119 0.64 12.20 17.49
N TYR A 120 0.21 11.20 18.26
CA TYR A 120 0.97 9.96 18.46
C TYR A 120 0.61 8.89 17.43
N SER A 121 -0.53 9.03 16.75
CA SER A 121 -1.00 8.11 15.72
C SER A 121 -1.72 8.86 14.60
N THR A 122 -1.89 8.21 13.46
CA THR A 122 -2.61 8.82 12.33
C THR A 122 -3.27 7.76 11.46
N PRO A 123 -4.50 8.00 11.00
CA PRO A 123 -5.13 7.19 9.95
C PRO A 123 -4.58 7.52 8.55
N THR A 124 -3.87 8.64 8.41
CA THR A 124 -3.38 9.15 7.14
C THR A 124 -1.91 8.76 6.93
N THR A 125 -1.66 7.89 5.95
CA THR A 125 -0.33 7.35 5.67
C THR A 125 -0.06 7.26 4.17
N VAL A 126 1.22 7.24 3.82
CA VAL A 126 1.68 6.96 2.46
C VAL A 126 2.73 5.87 2.53
N ASN A 127 2.55 4.81 1.75
CA ASN A 127 3.50 3.71 1.65
C ASN A 127 4.01 3.59 0.22
N ILE A 128 5.32 3.55 0.06
CA ILE A 128 6.00 3.26 -1.20
C ILE A 128 6.80 1.98 -0.99
N ALA A 129 6.39 0.90 -1.65
CA ALA A 129 6.98 -0.41 -1.45
C ALA A 129 7.52 -1.00 -2.76
N ALA A 130 8.68 -1.62 -2.71
CA ALA A 130 9.23 -2.38 -3.82
C ALA A 130 8.86 -3.86 -3.68
N ASN A 131 8.62 -4.53 -4.81
CA ASN A 131 8.52 -5.99 -4.89
C ASN A 131 7.38 -6.62 -4.06
N ILE A 132 6.41 -5.82 -3.61
CA ILE A 132 5.22 -6.27 -2.88
C ILE A 132 3.96 -5.47 -3.26
N ILE A 133 2.84 -6.17 -3.41
CA ILE A 133 1.49 -5.61 -3.53
C ILE A 133 0.67 -6.08 -2.33
N SER A 134 0.72 -5.33 -1.23
CA SER A 134 0.04 -5.69 0.03
C SER A 134 -1.47 -5.87 -0.13
N SER A 135 -2.11 -5.09 -1.02
CA SER A 135 -3.54 -5.17 -1.28
C SER A 135 -3.99 -6.48 -1.93
N LEU A 136 -3.07 -7.27 -2.50
CA LEU A 136 -3.35 -8.59 -3.08
C LEU A 136 -2.94 -9.71 -2.12
N ASN A 137 -3.29 -9.57 -0.84
CA ASN A 137 -2.83 -10.46 0.23
C ASN A 137 -1.29 -10.63 0.22
N SER A 138 -0.59 -9.53 -0.05
CA SER A 138 0.86 -9.47 -0.24
C SER A 138 1.39 -10.33 -1.40
N LEU A 139 1.05 -9.95 -2.63
CA LEU A 139 1.76 -10.50 -3.81
C LEU A 139 3.22 -10.05 -3.76
N TYR A 140 4.14 -11.00 -3.65
CA TYR A 140 5.59 -10.73 -3.66
C TYR A 140 6.21 -11.00 -5.03
N ALA A 141 7.40 -10.44 -5.28
CA ALA A 141 8.29 -10.87 -6.36
C ALA A 141 8.90 -12.27 -6.08
N SER A 142 8.02 -13.27 -5.97
CA SER A 142 8.33 -14.67 -5.73
C SER A 142 7.31 -15.55 -6.47
N ASN A 143 7.57 -16.86 -6.52
CA ASN A 143 6.48 -17.80 -6.77
C ASN A 143 5.45 -17.72 -5.63
N MET A 144 4.25 -18.20 -5.93
CA MET A 144 3.29 -18.56 -4.89
C MET A 144 3.83 -19.80 -4.16
N PRO A 145 3.80 -19.83 -2.82
CA PRO A 145 4.27 -21.01 -2.10
C PRO A 145 3.30 -22.18 -2.32
N ASP A 146 3.83 -23.40 -2.29
CA ASP A 146 3.04 -24.62 -2.58
C ASP A 146 1.91 -24.85 -1.57
N ASP A 147 2.05 -24.28 -0.38
CA ASP A 147 1.09 -24.32 0.73
C ASP A 147 0.10 -23.14 0.74
N GLU A 148 0.14 -22.23 -0.25
CA GLU A 148 -0.89 -21.18 -0.38
C GLU A 148 -2.26 -21.85 -0.55
N PRO A 149 -3.15 -21.77 0.46
CA PRO A 149 -4.34 -22.61 0.53
C PRO A 149 -5.30 -22.38 -0.63
N ARG A 150 -5.27 -21.19 -1.26
CA ARG A 150 -6.11 -20.89 -2.42
C ARG A 150 -5.48 -21.29 -3.75
N GLY A 151 -4.16 -21.26 -3.87
CA GLY A 151 -3.46 -21.38 -5.16
C GLY A 151 -3.67 -20.19 -6.12
N TYR A 152 -4.25 -19.08 -5.63
CA TYR A 152 -4.42 -17.81 -6.35
C TYR A 152 -4.63 -16.65 -5.36
N LEU A 153 -4.57 -15.42 -5.86
CA LEU A 153 -4.86 -14.18 -5.14
C LEU A 153 -6.12 -13.51 -5.70
N LYS A 154 -6.71 -12.61 -4.91
CA LYS A 154 -7.96 -11.93 -5.26
C LYS A 154 -7.68 -10.48 -5.64
N LEU A 155 -8.10 -10.12 -6.84
CA LEU A 155 -8.06 -8.74 -7.33
C LEU A 155 -9.50 -8.23 -7.46
N ASP A 156 -9.82 -7.13 -6.78
CA ASP A 156 -11.20 -6.61 -6.75
C ASP A 156 -11.67 -6.10 -8.13
N GLN A 157 -10.78 -5.44 -8.87
CA GLN A 157 -11.06 -4.88 -10.20
C GLN A 157 -9.78 -4.79 -11.04
N ARG A 158 -9.93 -4.74 -12.37
CA ARG A 158 -8.76 -4.58 -13.24
C ARG A 158 -8.05 -3.24 -13.01
N PRO A 159 -6.70 -3.22 -13.02
CA PRO A 159 -5.96 -1.96 -12.96
C PRO A 159 -6.24 -1.11 -14.19
N GLN A 160 -6.35 0.20 -14.00
CA GLN A 160 -6.60 1.17 -15.06
C GLN A 160 -5.33 1.98 -15.34
N LYS A 161 -5.01 2.22 -16.61
CA LYS A 161 -3.91 3.14 -16.96
C LYS A 161 -4.30 4.59 -16.63
N LYS A 162 -3.47 5.24 -15.81
CA LYS A 162 -3.56 6.68 -15.49
C LYS A 162 -2.15 7.26 -15.33
N ASP A 163 -1.89 8.40 -15.96
CA ASP A 163 -0.61 9.11 -15.88
C ASP A 163 0.61 8.22 -16.17
N GLY A 164 0.46 7.33 -17.16
CA GLY A 164 1.48 6.36 -17.56
C GLY A 164 1.65 5.17 -16.62
N VAL A 165 1.04 5.14 -15.44
CA VAL A 165 1.12 4.03 -14.46
C VAL A 165 -0.22 3.32 -14.30
N TRP A 166 -0.28 2.31 -13.43
CA TRP A 166 -1.49 1.55 -13.16
C TRP A 166 -2.16 2.02 -11.86
N LEU A 167 -3.40 2.49 -11.93
CA LEU A 167 -4.28 2.65 -10.78
C LEU A 167 -4.93 1.29 -10.50
N MET A 168 -4.55 0.65 -9.39
CA MET A 168 -5.11 -0.62 -8.93
C MET A 168 -6.52 -0.45 -8.34
N GLY A 169 -6.82 0.74 -7.81
CA GLY A 169 -8.15 1.07 -7.32
C GLY A 169 -8.19 2.14 -6.24
N GLU A 170 -9.42 2.53 -5.93
CA GLU A 170 -9.81 3.37 -4.80
C GLU A 170 -10.77 2.55 -3.94
N VAL A 171 -10.49 2.42 -2.63
CA VAL A 171 -11.31 1.63 -1.71
C VAL A 171 -11.55 2.42 -0.42
N ILE A 172 -12.79 2.40 0.08
CA ILE A 172 -13.10 2.91 1.41
C ILE A 172 -12.73 1.83 2.42
N VAL A 173 -11.75 2.13 3.28
CA VAL A 173 -11.19 1.17 4.24
C VAL A 173 -11.69 1.38 5.67
N ALA A 174 -12.29 2.53 5.95
CA ALA A 174 -12.97 2.82 7.21
C ALA A 174 -13.86 4.07 7.06
N GLY A 175 -14.81 4.24 7.98
CA GLY A 175 -15.81 5.31 7.91
C GLY A 175 -16.95 5.01 6.95
N GLN A 176 -17.91 5.94 6.88
CA GLN A 176 -19.03 5.86 5.94
C GLN A 176 -18.70 6.71 4.71
N ALA A 177 -19.06 6.21 3.52
CA ALA A 177 -18.83 6.93 2.27
C ALA A 177 -19.46 8.34 2.33
N GLY A 178 -18.69 9.37 1.97
CA GLY A 178 -19.16 10.75 1.93
C GLY A 178 -19.26 11.45 3.30
N THR A 179 -18.73 10.86 4.38
CA THR A 179 -18.67 11.50 5.69
C THR A 179 -17.27 12.05 6.01
N PRO A 180 -17.13 13.01 6.94
CA PRO A 180 -15.83 13.48 7.43
C PRO A 180 -14.98 12.43 8.17
N SER A 181 -15.49 11.21 8.36
CA SER A 181 -14.74 10.09 8.92
C SER A 181 -14.31 9.07 7.87
N GLU A 182 -14.57 9.35 6.59
CA GLU A 182 -14.21 8.50 5.47
C GLU A 182 -12.69 8.38 5.34
N ILE A 183 -12.21 7.14 5.34
CA ILE A 183 -10.82 6.81 5.06
C ILE A 183 -10.77 6.07 3.73
N LYS A 184 -10.15 6.68 2.72
CA LYS A 184 -9.94 6.04 1.42
C LYS A 184 -8.50 5.62 1.22
N GLU A 185 -8.33 4.55 0.47
CA GLU A 185 -7.04 4.04 0.04
C GLU A 185 -6.94 4.10 -1.50
N TYR A 186 -5.92 4.79 -1.99
CA TYR A 186 -5.58 4.88 -3.42
C TYR A 186 -4.32 4.07 -3.68
N ARG A 187 -4.42 3.10 -4.59
CA ARG A 187 -3.35 2.12 -4.84
C ARG A 187 -2.81 2.28 -6.25
N TRP A 188 -1.54 2.61 -6.37
CA TRP A 188 -0.85 2.76 -7.64
C TRP A 188 0.24 1.71 -7.78
N LEU A 189 0.48 1.28 -9.01
CA LEU A 189 1.44 0.26 -9.38
C LEU A 189 2.30 0.77 -10.56
N ILE A 190 3.61 0.77 -10.36
CA ILE A 190 4.64 1.21 -11.30
C ILE A 190 5.43 -0.01 -11.74
N THR A 191 5.44 -0.28 -13.05
CA THR A 191 5.98 -1.53 -13.62
C THR A 191 6.91 -1.27 -14.81
N TYR A 192 7.60 -2.33 -15.25
CA TYR A 192 8.32 -2.39 -16.51
C TYR A 192 7.35 -2.41 -17.69
N ASN A 193 7.65 -1.63 -18.74
CA ASN A 193 7.01 -1.73 -20.07
C ASN A 193 5.49 -1.87 -20.04
N ASP A 194 4.83 -1.28 -19.04
CA ASP A 194 3.41 -1.38 -18.80
C ASP A 194 2.86 -2.81 -18.64
N THR A 195 3.69 -3.81 -18.36
CA THR A 195 3.24 -5.17 -18.04
C THR A 195 2.92 -5.30 -16.54
N LEU A 196 2.04 -6.23 -16.17
CA LEU A 196 1.67 -6.47 -14.77
C LEU A 196 2.53 -7.58 -14.17
N PRO A 197 2.93 -7.48 -12.88
CA PRO A 197 3.66 -8.53 -12.15
C PRO A 197 2.76 -9.72 -11.77
N PHE A 198 1.53 -9.74 -12.26
CA PHE A 198 0.57 -10.82 -12.11
C PHE A 198 -0.16 -11.08 -13.41
N SER A 199 -0.68 -12.28 -13.55
CA SER A 199 -1.54 -12.70 -14.65
C SER A 199 -2.91 -13.10 -14.11
N TYR A 200 -3.93 -12.90 -14.94
CA TYR A 200 -5.28 -13.36 -14.65
C TYR A 200 -5.34 -14.88 -14.82
N LEU A 201 -5.95 -15.58 -13.87
CA LEU A 201 -6.29 -16.99 -14.09
C LEU A 201 -7.41 -17.06 -15.11
N ASN A 202 -7.30 -18.00 -16.03
CA ASN A 202 -8.45 -18.38 -16.83
C ASN A 202 -9.38 -19.33 -16.04
N ARG A 203 -10.59 -19.52 -16.55
CA ARG A 203 -11.60 -20.38 -15.92
C ARG A 203 -11.12 -21.83 -15.77
N ARG A 204 -10.39 -22.37 -16.74
CA ARG A 204 -9.81 -23.73 -16.66
C ARG A 204 -8.85 -23.87 -15.49
N GLU A 205 -7.89 -22.95 -15.37
CA GLU A 205 -6.90 -22.93 -14.30
C GLU A 205 -7.58 -22.83 -12.93
N TYR A 206 -8.54 -21.92 -12.79
CA TYR A 206 -9.29 -21.77 -11.55
C TYR A 206 -10.05 -23.07 -11.18
N LEU A 207 -10.78 -23.66 -12.12
CA LEU A 207 -11.53 -24.90 -11.89
C LEU A 207 -10.63 -26.07 -11.47
N LEU A 208 -9.46 -26.22 -12.11
CA LEU A 208 -8.51 -27.26 -11.75
C LEU A 208 -7.92 -27.05 -10.34
N THR A 209 -7.66 -25.80 -9.96
CA THR A 209 -7.24 -25.46 -8.60
C THR A 209 -8.34 -25.79 -7.59
N GLN A 210 -9.58 -25.40 -7.85
CA GLN A 210 -10.71 -25.72 -6.97
C GLN A 210 -10.98 -27.22 -6.87
N LYS A 211 -10.86 -27.95 -7.98
CA LYS A 211 -10.96 -29.41 -8.00
C LYS A 211 -9.95 -30.05 -7.06
N LYS A 212 -8.66 -29.69 -7.19
CA LYS A 212 -7.59 -30.22 -6.35
C LYS A 212 -7.82 -29.93 -4.86
N ARG A 213 -8.29 -28.73 -4.53
CA ARG A 213 -8.63 -28.33 -3.16
C ARG A 213 -9.77 -29.17 -2.60
N LEU A 214 -10.83 -29.34 -3.38
CA LEU A 214 -12.00 -30.11 -2.98
C LEU A 214 -11.67 -31.60 -2.82
N GLU A 215 -10.87 -32.18 -3.72
CA GLU A 215 -10.35 -33.56 -3.59
C GLU A 215 -9.57 -33.74 -2.28
N LYS A 216 -8.69 -32.79 -1.94
CA LYS A 216 -7.95 -32.80 -0.68
C LYS A 216 -8.91 -32.76 0.53
N THR A 217 -9.88 -31.84 0.54
CA THR A 217 -10.87 -31.75 1.63
C THR A 217 -11.70 -33.01 1.77
N MET A 218 -12.11 -33.65 0.67
CA MET A 218 -12.87 -34.91 0.70
C MET A 218 -12.05 -36.08 1.29
N ILE A 219 -10.72 -36.07 1.14
CA ILE A 219 -9.82 -37.05 1.76
C ILE A 219 -9.65 -36.75 3.25
N GLU A 220 -9.45 -35.48 3.61
CA GLU A 220 -9.20 -35.04 4.99
C GLU A 220 -10.46 -35.04 5.86
N SER A 221 -11.66 -34.94 5.26
CA SER A 221 -12.95 -34.90 5.95
C SER A 221 -13.99 -35.82 5.27
N PRO A 222 -13.87 -37.16 5.42
CA PRO A 222 -14.75 -38.11 4.73
C PRO A 222 -16.24 -37.96 5.05
N GLY A 223 -16.57 -37.39 6.23
CA GLY A 223 -17.96 -37.12 6.64
C GLY A 223 -18.69 -36.10 5.76
N ASP A 224 -17.94 -35.19 5.13
CA ASP A 224 -18.49 -34.14 4.25
C ASP A 224 -18.56 -34.58 2.78
N LYS A 225 -18.06 -35.77 2.45
CA LYS A 225 -17.88 -36.23 1.07
C LYS A 225 -19.14 -36.09 0.23
N VAL A 226 -20.28 -36.57 0.74
CA VAL A 226 -21.58 -36.50 0.04
C VAL A 226 -22.00 -35.05 -0.23
N TYR A 227 -21.75 -34.15 0.73
CA TYR A 227 -22.05 -32.73 0.58
C TYR A 227 -21.13 -32.05 -0.45
N LEU A 228 -19.85 -32.42 -0.49
CA LEU A 228 -18.84 -31.85 -1.39
C LEU A 228 -18.93 -32.40 -2.83
N GLU A 229 -19.44 -33.62 -3.02
CA GLU A 229 -19.60 -34.26 -4.34
C GLU A 229 -20.44 -33.42 -5.31
N LYS A 230 -21.44 -32.68 -4.82
CA LYS A 230 -22.25 -31.80 -5.68
C LYS A 230 -21.41 -30.68 -6.31
N TYR A 231 -20.49 -30.09 -5.54
CA TYR A 231 -19.59 -29.04 -6.01
C TYR A 231 -18.52 -29.60 -6.95
N MET A 232 -18.02 -30.81 -6.65
CA MET A 232 -17.13 -31.55 -7.54
C MET A 232 -17.80 -31.82 -8.90
N LYS A 233 -19.08 -32.20 -8.89
CA LYS A 233 -19.88 -32.38 -10.10
C LYS A 233 -20.02 -31.06 -10.86
N THR A 234 -20.34 -29.95 -10.19
CA THR A 234 -20.41 -28.61 -10.82
C THR A 234 -19.09 -28.26 -11.51
N ILE A 235 -17.96 -28.43 -10.82
CA ILE A 235 -16.63 -28.16 -11.39
C ILE A 235 -16.39 -29.01 -12.64
N ASN A 236 -16.63 -30.33 -12.56
CA ASN A 236 -16.45 -31.23 -13.70
C ASN A 236 -17.38 -30.91 -14.88
N ASP A 237 -18.60 -30.46 -14.62
CA ASP A 237 -19.55 -30.04 -15.67
C ASP A 237 -19.09 -28.73 -16.35
N TYR A 238 -18.53 -27.78 -15.60
CA TYR A 238 -17.92 -26.58 -16.18
C TYR A 238 -16.65 -26.88 -16.99
N LEU A 239 -15.82 -27.83 -16.56
CA LEU A 239 -14.61 -28.25 -17.27
C LEU A 239 -14.89 -28.90 -18.64
N LYS A 240 -16.14 -29.31 -18.92
CA LYS A 240 -16.58 -29.84 -20.23
C LYS A 240 -16.99 -28.74 -21.21
N LYS A 241 -17.08 -27.47 -20.78
CA LYS A 241 -17.45 -26.35 -21.66
C LYS A 241 -16.36 -26.12 -22.72
N ALA A 242 -16.74 -25.42 -23.79
CA ALA A 242 -15.84 -25.13 -24.91
C ALA A 242 -14.58 -24.37 -24.46
N GLU A 243 -13.49 -24.56 -25.21
CA GLU A 243 -12.19 -23.93 -24.92
C GLU A 243 -12.28 -22.39 -24.89
N SER A 244 -13.09 -21.79 -25.77
CA SER A 244 -13.34 -20.35 -25.78
C SER A 244 -13.96 -19.84 -24.48
N TYR A 245 -14.81 -20.63 -23.83
CA TYR A 245 -15.36 -20.31 -22.52
C TYR A 245 -14.30 -20.48 -21.43
N LEU A 246 -13.53 -21.57 -21.49
CA LEU A 246 -12.55 -21.94 -20.47
C LEU A 246 -11.32 -21.01 -20.44
N ASN A 247 -11.01 -20.35 -21.56
CA ASN A 247 -9.95 -19.36 -21.68
C ASN A 247 -10.34 -17.94 -21.24
N GLN A 248 -11.62 -17.71 -20.90
CA GLN A 248 -12.02 -16.44 -20.30
C GLN A 248 -11.42 -16.29 -18.90
N THR A 249 -11.26 -15.04 -18.45
CA THR A 249 -10.83 -14.74 -17.08
C THR A 249 -11.79 -15.33 -16.06
N ALA A 250 -11.25 -15.90 -14.98
CA ALA A 250 -12.02 -16.36 -13.84
C ALA A 250 -12.43 -15.17 -12.96
N VAL A 251 -13.73 -14.85 -12.99
CA VAL A 251 -14.38 -13.90 -12.08
C VAL A 251 -15.35 -14.67 -11.21
N CYS A 252 -15.15 -14.61 -9.90
CA CYS A 252 -15.75 -15.54 -8.93
C CYS A 252 -16.37 -14.76 -7.78
N MET A 253 -17.34 -15.36 -7.07
CA MET A 253 -17.93 -14.77 -5.87
C MET A 253 -17.07 -15.04 -4.63
N TRP A 254 -16.87 -14.03 -3.79
CA TRP A 254 -16.01 -14.14 -2.60
C TRP A 254 -16.49 -15.21 -1.62
N ASN A 255 -17.82 -15.36 -1.47
CA ASN A 255 -18.44 -16.28 -0.52
C ASN A 255 -18.60 -17.70 -1.07
N ASP A 256 -18.11 -17.96 -2.28
CA ASP A 256 -18.34 -19.19 -3.03
C ASP A 256 -17.05 -19.95 -3.35
N GLU A 257 -15.93 -19.60 -2.71
CA GLU A 257 -14.64 -20.26 -3.03
C GLU A 257 -14.70 -21.77 -2.76
N GLU A 258 -15.22 -22.20 -1.62
CA GLU A 258 -15.25 -23.63 -1.27
C GLU A 258 -16.36 -24.42 -1.97
N ARG A 259 -17.30 -23.72 -2.61
CA ARG A 259 -18.54 -24.29 -3.14
C ARG A 259 -18.61 -24.21 -4.66
N PHE A 260 -17.96 -23.24 -5.28
CA PHE A 260 -18.01 -22.98 -6.72
C PHE A 260 -19.39 -23.28 -7.35
N GLU A 261 -20.31 -22.35 -7.21
CA GLU A 261 -21.63 -22.35 -7.83
C GLU A 261 -21.58 -21.80 -9.27
N GLY A 262 -20.57 -20.98 -9.59
CA GLY A 262 -20.30 -20.55 -10.96
C GLY A 262 -19.37 -19.36 -11.10
N PHE A 263 -19.14 -18.95 -12.35
CA PHE A 263 -18.49 -17.68 -12.66
C PHE A 263 -19.53 -16.57 -12.80
N VAL A 264 -19.14 -15.35 -12.46
CA VAL A 264 -19.99 -14.15 -12.55
C VAL A 264 -19.34 -13.09 -13.44
N ASP A 265 -20.07 -12.02 -13.73
CA ASP A 265 -19.54 -10.88 -14.49
C ASP A 265 -18.68 -9.98 -13.59
N GLU A 266 -17.68 -9.34 -14.20
CA GLU A 266 -16.84 -8.34 -13.51
C GLU A 266 -17.70 -7.17 -13.01
N GLY A 267 -17.49 -6.75 -11.76
CA GLY A 267 -18.29 -5.72 -11.11
C GLY A 267 -19.52 -6.23 -10.36
N THR A 268 -19.83 -7.53 -10.43
CA THR A 268 -20.83 -8.15 -9.54
C THR A 268 -20.45 -7.90 -8.08
N LYS A 269 -21.38 -7.44 -7.24
CA LYS A 269 -21.08 -7.08 -5.85
C LYS A 269 -20.57 -8.30 -5.09
N GLY A 270 -19.37 -8.18 -4.51
CA GLY A 270 -18.71 -9.29 -3.81
C GLY A 270 -18.01 -10.28 -4.75
N SER A 271 -17.83 -9.94 -6.02
CA SER A 271 -16.95 -10.68 -6.93
C SER A 271 -15.48 -10.29 -6.78
N PHE A 272 -14.61 -11.16 -7.25
CA PHE A 272 -13.19 -10.90 -7.40
C PHE A 272 -12.68 -11.56 -8.69
N ILE A 273 -11.54 -11.07 -9.18
CA ILE A 273 -10.80 -11.64 -10.29
C ILE A 273 -9.65 -12.48 -9.72
N ALA A 274 -9.58 -13.76 -10.10
CA ALA A 274 -8.49 -14.62 -9.66
C ALA A 274 -7.19 -14.28 -10.41
N VAL A 275 -6.10 -14.04 -9.69
CA VAL A 275 -4.78 -13.71 -10.26
C VAL A 275 -3.66 -14.53 -9.62
N LYS A 276 -2.53 -14.67 -10.32
CA LYS A 276 -1.30 -15.30 -9.81
C LYS A 276 -0.07 -14.46 -10.18
N PRO A 277 1.06 -14.61 -9.47
CA PRO A 277 2.32 -14.00 -9.89
C PRO A 277 2.66 -14.32 -11.36
N ASN A 278 3.06 -13.31 -12.11
CA ASN A 278 3.54 -13.47 -13.48
C ASN A 278 5.05 -13.69 -13.46
N MET A 279 5.47 -14.95 -13.48
CA MET A 279 6.89 -15.31 -13.34
C MET A 279 7.77 -14.87 -14.52
N ASP A 280 7.16 -14.50 -15.63
CA ASP A 280 7.84 -13.98 -16.83
C ASP A 280 8.05 -12.47 -16.75
N TYR A 281 7.35 -11.78 -15.86
CA TYR A 281 7.58 -10.35 -15.59
C TYR A 281 8.94 -10.10 -14.92
N TYR A 282 9.37 -11.01 -14.05
CA TYR A 282 10.51 -10.77 -13.16
C TYR A 282 11.86 -11.04 -13.83
N HIS A 283 12.81 -10.11 -13.67
CA HIS A 283 14.17 -10.24 -14.17
C HIS A 283 15.03 -11.05 -13.20
N LYS A 284 15.00 -12.39 -13.35
CA LYS A 284 15.62 -13.37 -12.43
C LYS A 284 17.15 -13.28 -12.27
N LYS A 285 17.84 -12.55 -13.15
CA LYS A 285 19.31 -12.36 -13.11
C LYS A 285 19.75 -11.12 -12.32
N LEU A 286 18.81 -10.25 -11.96
CA LEU A 286 19.13 -9.07 -11.17
C LEU A 286 19.37 -9.44 -9.69
N PRO A 287 20.19 -8.66 -8.95
CA PRO A 287 20.30 -8.80 -7.51
C PRO A 287 18.92 -8.71 -6.83
N LYS A 288 18.72 -9.43 -5.71
CA LYS A 288 17.43 -9.46 -5.01
C LYS A 288 17.00 -8.08 -4.50
N SER A 289 17.96 -7.22 -4.19
CA SER A 289 17.73 -5.80 -3.85
C SER A 289 17.10 -4.96 -4.97
N SER A 290 17.08 -5.43 -6.21
CA SER A 290 16.57 -4.67 -7.35
C SER A 290 15.04 -4.56 -7.29
N ALA A 291 14.53 -3.33 -7.40
CA ALA A 291 13.09 -3.12 -7.54
C ALA A 291 12.61 -3.62 -8.91
N GLN A 292 11.74 -4.63 -8.91
CA GLN A 292 11.06 -5.17 -10.09
C GLN A 292 9.78 -4.39 -10.41
N PHE A 293 9.13 -3.85 -9.37
CA PHE A 293 8.00 -2.94 -9.46
C PHE A 293 7.90 -2.14 -8.16
N PHE A 294 7.16 -1.03 -8.20
CA PHE A 294 6.79 -0.28 -6.99
C PHE A 294 5.28 -0.22 -6.84
N THR A 295 4.81 -0.24 -5.59
CA THR A 295 3.46 0.17 -5.22
C THR A 295 3.51 1.48 -4.45
N VAL A 296 2.55 2.36 -4.72
CA VAL A 296 2.33 3.59 -3.94
C VAL A 296 0.91 3.58 -3.42
N VAL A 297 0.76 3.58 -2.10
CA VAL A 297 -0.53 3.51 -1.42
C VAL A 297 -0.72 4.77 -0.60
N TYR A 298 -1.75 5.55 -0.91
CA TYR A 298 -2.20 6.68 -0.11
C TYR A 298 -3.42 6.28 0.69
N LYS A 299 -3.31 6.21 2.02
CA LYS A 299 -4.45 6.06 2.93
C LYS A 299 -4.75 7.42 3.53
N ILE A 300 -5.95 7.93 3.32
CA ILE A 300 -6.31 9.33 3.59
C ILE A 300 -7.57 9.35 4.45
N SER A 301 -7.48 9.92 5.64
CA SER A 301 -8.66 10.34 6.40
C SER A 301 -9.07 11.73 5.95
N TYR A 302 -10.23 11.83 5.31
CA TYR A 302 -10.76 13.09 4.79
C TYR A 302 -11.35 13.96 5.89
N GLY A 303 -11.51 15.26 5.60
CA GLY A 303 -12.22 16.19 6.49
C GLY A 303 -11.33 16.88 7.51
N ASP A 304 -10.06 16.49 7.62
CA ASP A 304 -9.04 17.26 8.34
C ASP A 304 -8.16 18.01 7.33
N ARG A 305 -8.18 19.34 7.42
CA ARG A 305 -7.42 20.22 6.52
C ARG A 305 -5.92 19.89 6.49
N VAL A 306 -5.32 19.53 7.63
CA VAL A 306 -3.91 19.16 7.69
C VAL A 306 -3.67 17.88 6.89
N PHE A 307 -4.52 16.87 7.00
CA PHE A 307 -4.37 15.65 6.21
C PHE A 307 -4.57 15.89 4.73
N ASP A 308 -5.63 16.62 4.36
CA ASP A 308 -5.98 16.88 2.96
C ASP A 308 -4.89 17.70 2.24
N GLU A 309 -4.42 18.80 2.84
CA GLU A 309 -3.35 19.65 2.26
C GLU A 309 -2.03 18.88 2.11
N ASN A 310 -1.60 18.17 3.15
CA ASN A 310 -0.32 17.47 3.11
C ASN A 310 -0.34 16.30 2.13
N ILE A 311 -1.43 15.52 2.03
CA ILE A 311 -1.52 14.46 1.03
C ILE A 311 -1.58 15.03 -0.39
N ALA A 312 -2.31 16.11 -0.62
CA ALA A 312 -2.33 16.76 -1.95
C ALA A 312 -0.92 17.19 -2.39
N ASN A 313 -0.11 17.71 -1.48
CA ASN A 313 1.27 18.09 -1.75
C ASN A 313 2.20 16.88 -1.90
N ILE A 314 2.05 15.84 -1.08
CA ILE A 314 2.82 14.60 -1.23
C ILE A 314 2.51 13.92 -2.58
N LYS A 315 1.25 13.90 -3.03
CA LYS A 315 0.88 13.35 -4.34
C LYS A 315 1.61 14.07 -5.49
N LYS A 316 1.86 15.38 -5.37
CA LYS A 316 2.64 16.15 -6.34
C LYS A 316 4.15 15.88 -6.23
N ALA A 317 4.66 15.62 -5.03
CA ALA A 317 6.08 15.37 -4.78
C ALA A 317 6.51 13.92 -5.10
N VAL A 318 5.59 12.96 -5.10
CA VAL A 318 5.86 11.59 -5.52
C VAL A 318 5.89 11.54 -7.05
N ASP A 319 7.09 11.49 -7.62
CA ASP A 319 7.31 11.37 -9.06
C ASP A 319 7.34 9.90 -9.50
N PHE A 320 6.26 9.46 -10.16
CA PHE A 320 6.15 8.12 -10.72
C PHE A 320 7.16 7.80 -11.82
N THR A 321 7.63 8.81 -12.57
CA THR A 321 8.69 8.64 -13.57
C THR A 321 10.01 8.38 -12.88
N ALA A 322 10.33 9.12 -11.82
CA ALA A 322 11.52 8.87 -11.02
C ALA A 322 11.48 7.46 -10.39
N LEU A 323 10.34 7.04 -9.83
CA LEU A 323 10.18 5.66 -9.30
C LEU A 323 10.37 4.60 -10.39
N ARG A 324 9.80 4.80 -11.58
CA ARG A 324 10.03 3.90 -12.72
C ARG A 324 11.50 3.81 -13.11
N ASN A 325 12.23 4.94 -13.06
CA ASN A 325 13.65 4.97 -13.36
C ASN A 325 14.53 4.27 -12.30
N MET A 326 14.00 4.04 -11.10
CA MET A 326 14.64 3.27 -10.03
C MET A 326 14.40 1.75 -10.14
N LEU A 327 13.55 1.29 -11.07
CA LEU A 327 13.42 -0.14 -11.34
C LEU A 327 14.76 -0.70 -11.84
N GLY A 328 15.08 -1.93 -11.46
CA GLY A 328 16.31 -2.61 -11.85
C GLY A 328 16.43 -2.72 -13.37
N LYS A 329 17.64 -2.55 -13.90
CA LYS A 329 17.92 -2.59 -15.34
C LYS A 329 18.92 -3.69 -15.64
#